data_AF-A0AA88XU11-F1
#
_entry.id   AF-A0AA88XU11-F1
#
_cell.length_a   1.000
_cell.length_b   1.000
_cell.length_c   1.000
_cell.angle_alpha   90.00
_cell.angle_beta   90.00
_cell.angle_gamma   90.00
#
_symmetry.space_group_name_H-M   'P 1'
#
loop_
_entity.id
_entity.type
_entity.pdbx_description
1 polymer ?
#
loop_
_entity_poly.entity_id
_entity_poly.type
_entity_poly.pdbx_seq_one_letter_code
_entity_poly.pdbx_strand_id
1 'polypeptide(L)'
;MLAALEECKVVIAQLRGERTDDEVWNALFQEAVDLAQAFDIQPCIPRRAGRQQHRNNAPADTPSEYWKVTLYNVFVDHLLMELEERLIVAEPKFKAFNLLPRKVNEFDEEHFNVTFDAYNADIIGDRDDFRAEVQRWTLRWNMAAHKPVSVCDTIKCTNRHLYPSVFNVLVALLTIPVSTATAERSFSCLKRLKTYLRSTMGQTRLQNLAVLHTHSAIDVDVEKIIDIFADKKKRNLNFVF
;
A
#
# COMPACT_ATOMS: atom_id res chain seq x y z
N MET A 1 -5.18 9.70 -12.66
CA MET A 1 -4.75 9.59 -11.25
C MET A 1 -5.50 10.58 -10.36
N LEU A 2 -5.49 11.89 -10.67
CA LEU A 2 -6.31 12.87 -9.93
C LEU A 2 -7.81 12.53 -9.94
N ALA A 3 -8.40 12.24 -11.11
CA ALA A 3 -9.79 11.76 -11.18
C ALA A 3 -10.01 10.44 -10.41
N ALA A 4 -9.02 9.54 -10.40
CA ALA A 4 -9.12 8.30 -9.63
C ALA A 4 -9.13 8.58 -8.11
N LEU A 5 -8.47 9.64 -7.66
CA LEU A 5 -8.46 10.06 -6.26
C LEU A 5 -9.82 10.63 -5.84
N GLU A 6 -10.46 11.40 -6.72
CA GLU A 6 -11.85 11.87 -6.52
C GLU A 6 -12.82 10.70 -6.40
N GLU A 7 -12.75 9.74 -7.34
CA GLU A 7 -13.57 8.52 -7.29
C GLU A 7 -13.28 7.67 -6.03
N CYS A 8 -12.03 7.62 -5.56
CA CYS A 8 -11.70 6.92 -4.32
C CYS A 8 -12.38 7.53 -3.09
N LYS A 9 -12.57 8.86 -3.05
CA LYS A 9 -13.32 9.51 -1.96
C LYS A 9 -14.79 9.07 -1.97
N VAL A 10 -15.38 8.90 -3.16
CA VAL A 10 -16.75 8.39 -3.32
C VAL A 10 -16.84 6.94 -2.85
N VAL A 11 -15.91 6.08 -3.28
CA VAL A 11 -15.86 4.66 -2.86
C VAL A 11 -15.68 4.52 -1.35
N ILE A 12 -14.82 5.33 -0.73
CA ILE A 12 -14.63 5.34 0.73
C ILE A 12 -15.95 5.72 1.43
N ALA A 13 -16.65 6.74 0.94
CA ALA A 13 -17.93 7.16 1.52
C ALA A 13 -19.00 6.06 1.41
N GLN A 14 -19.08 5.39 0.25
CA GLN A 14 -19.97 4.26 0.04
C GLN A 14 -19.66 3.09 0.98
N LEU A 15 -18.40 2.65 1.04
CA LEU A 15 -17.96 1.55 1.91
C LEU A 15 -18.22 1.84 3.38
N ARG A 16 -18.03 3.09 3.83
CA ARG A 16 -18.37 3.51 5.20
C ARG A 16 -19.87 3.39 5.47
N GLY A 17 -20.72 3.74 4.50
CA GLY A 17 -22.17 3.56 4.58
C GLY A 17 -22.56 2.08 4.66
N GLU A 18 -22.09 1.26 3.73
CA GLU A 18 -22.34 -0.19 3.66
C GLU A 18 -21.87 -0.92 4.92
N ARG A 19 -20.78 -0.46 5.56
CA ARG A 19 -20.28 -1.00 6.82
C ARG A 19 -21.29 -0.88 7.97
N THR A 20 -22.09 0.19 7.96
CA THR A 20 -23.11 0.46 9.00
C THR A 20 -24.51 0.00 8.62
N ASP A 21 -24.69 -0.45 7.38
CA ASP A 21 -25.97 -0.87 6.85
C ASP A 21 -26.20 -2.37 7.10
N ASP A 22 -27.20 -2.66 7.94
CA ASP A 22 -27.58 -4.02 8.26
C ASP A 22 -28.25 -4.73 7.07
N GLU A 23 -28.93 -4.01 6.18
CA GLU A 23 -29.57 -4.61 4.99
C GLU A 23 -28.52 -5.14 4.02
N VAL A 24 -27.44 -4.37 3.80
CA VAL A 24 -26.31 -4.79 2.97
C VAL A 24 -25.65 -6.05 3.54
N TRP A 25 -25.39 -6.08 4.85
CA TRP A 25 -24.85 -7.27 5.50
C TRP A 25 -25.80 -8.47 5.37
N ASN A 26 -27.09 -8.27 5.62
CA ASN A 26 -28.08 -9.35 5.59
C ASN A 26 -28.21 -9.96 4.18
N ALA A 27 -28.20 -9.12 3.14
CA ALA A 27 -28.22 -9.57 1.75
C ALA A 27 -26.96 -10.39 1.40
N LEU A 28 -25.77 -9.86 1.73
CA LEU A 28 -24.49 -10.55 1.50
C LEU A 28 -24.41 -11.88 2.26
N PHE A 29 -24.89 -11.91 3.50
CA PHE A 29 -24.91 -13.13 4.29
C PHE A 29 -25.86 -14.15 3.66
N GLN A 30 -27.05 -13.74 3.22
CA GLN A 30 -28.00 -14.63 2.57
C GLN A 30 -27.43 -15.23 1.28
N GLU A 31 -26.80 -14.44 0.42
CA GLU A 31 -26.11 -14.97 -0.77
C GLU A 31 -25.05 -16.01 -0.41
N ALA A 32 -24.29 -15.78 0.66
CA ALA A 32 -23.31 -16.75 1.15
C ALA A 32 -23.97 -18.03 1.68
N VAL A 33 -25.14 -17.93 2.32
CA VAL A 33 -25.94 -19.10 2.75
C VAL A 33 -26.43 -19.89 1.53
N ASP A 34 -26.97 -19.20 0.53
CA ASP A 34 -27.51 -19.82 -0.69
C ASP A 34 -26.40 -20.55 -1.47
N LEU A 35 -25.23 -19.92 -1.58
CA LEU A 35 -24.04 -20.55 -2.17
C LEU A 35 -23.56 -21.76 -1.37
N ALA A 36 -23.57 -21.70 -0.04
CA ALA A 36 -23.17 -22.82 0.83
C ALA A 36 -24.16 -23.99 0.75
N GLN A 37 -25.45 -23.69 0.60
CA GLN A 37 -26.52 -24.69 0.47
C GLN A 37 -26.36 -25.54 -0.80
N ALA A 38 -25.84 -24.96 -1.89
CA ALA A 38 -25.52 -25.71 -3.12
C ALA A 38 -24.48 -26.85 -2.89
N PHE A 39 -23.75 -26.81 -1.77
CA PHE A 39 -22.78 -27.82 -1.36
C PHE A 39 -23.17 -28.56 -0.07
N ASP A 40 -24.44 -28.46 0.37
CA ASP A 40 -24.94 -29.02 1.63
C ASP A 40 -24.19 -28.51 2.89
N ILE A 41 -23.62 -27.31 2.83
CA ILE A 41 -22.89 -26.70 3.94
C ILE A 41 -23.84 -25.76 4.72
N GLN A 42 -23.98 -26.00 6.02
CA GLN A 42 -24.75 -25.12 6.91
C GLN A 42 -23.86 -24.06 7.57
N PRO A 43 -24.32 -22.81 7.70
CA PRO A 43 -23.59 -21.77 8.41
C PRO A 43 -23.40 -22.16 9.89
N CYS A 44 -22.16 -22.26 10.33
CA CYS A 44 -21.84 -22.56 11.72
C CYS A 44 -20.73 -21.64 12.24
N ILE A 45 -20.70 -21.47 13.55
CA ILE A 45 -19.61 -20.79 14.24
C ILE A 45 -18.43 -21.80 14.32
N PRO A 46 -17.25 -21.46 13.81
CA PRO A 46 -16.07 -22.32 13.91
C PRO A 46 -15.72 -22.64 15.37
N ARG A 47 -15.13 -23.81 15.61
CA ARG A 47 -14.70 -24.23 16.95
C ARG A 47 -13.77 -23.18 17.56
N ARG A 48 -14.18 -22.61 18.70
CA ARG A 48 -13.39 -21.65 19.49
C ARG A 48 -12.42 -22.40 20.40
N ALA A 49 -11.15 -22.01 20.44
CA ALA A 49 -10.21 -22.59 21.39
C ALA A 49 -10.45 -21.98 22.78
N GLY A 50 -10.51 -22.80 23.83
CA GLY A 50 -10.74 -22.34 25.20
C GLY A 50 -9.59 -21.48 25.76
N ARG A 51 -8.39 -21.57 25.19
CA ARG A 51 -7.24 -20.75 25.54
C ARG A 51 -6.59 -20.22 24.26
N GLN A 52 -6.64 -18.91 24.06
CA GLN A 52 -6.09 -18.24 22.88
C GLN A 52 -5.30 -17.01 23.34
N GLN A 53 -3.97 -17.04 23.22
CA GLN A 53 -3.10 -15.99 23.75
C GLN A 53 -2.95 -14.76 22.84
N HIS A 54 -3.26 -14.90 21.54
CA HIS A 54 -2.92 -13.89 20.53
C HIS A 54 -4.11 -13.39 19.70
N ARG A 55 -5.33 -13.91 19.94
CA ARG A 55 -6.54 -13.45 19.24
C ARG A 55 -7.77 -13.67 20.12
N ASN A 56 -8.59 -12.64 20.29
CA ASN A 56 -9.84 -12.73 21.06
C ASN A 56 -10.87 -13.59 20.32
N ASN A 57 -11.65 -14.37 21.07
CA ASN A 57 -12.89 -14.95 20.56
C ASN A 57 -13.93 -13.82 20.50
N ALA A 58 -14.45 -13.52 19.31
CA ALA A 58 -15.55 -12.58 19.20
C ALA A 58 -16.79 -13.19 19.88
N PRO A 59 -17.42 -12.51 20.86
CA PRO A 59 -18.73 -12.91 21.36
C PRO A 59 -19.73 -12.71 20.22
N ALA A 60 -20.50 -13.75 19.93
CA ALA A 60 -21.55 -13.76 18.92
C ALA A 60 -22.47 -14.93 19.22
N ASP A 61 -23.78 -14.67 19.17
CA ASP A 61 -24.82 -15.65 19.51
C ASP A 61 -25.28 -16.39 18.25
N THR A 62 -25.14 -15.78 17.08
CA THR A 62 -25.48 -16.39 15.78
C THR A 62 -24.26 -16.50 14.85
N PRO A 63 -24.28 -17.45 13.89
CA PRO A 63 -23.28 -17.50 12.82
C PRO A 63 -23.19 -16.19 12.03
N SER A 64 -24.33 -15.53 11.77
CA SER A 64 -24.37 -14.23 11.07
C SER A 64 -23.57 -13.16 11.80
N GLU A 65 -23.88 -12.91 13.09
CA GLU A 65 -23.15 -11.94 13.90
C GLU A 65 -21.66 -12.26 13.99
N TYR A 66 -21.32 -13.54 14.13
CA TYR A 66 -19.93 -13.98 14.21
C TYR A 66 -19.15 -13.59 12.95
N TRP A 67 -19.69 -13.90 11.76
CA TRP A 67 -19.03 -13.59 10.50
C TRP A 67 -19.04 -12.08 10.18
N LYS A 68 -20.08 -11.35 10.61
CA LYS A 68 -20.13 -9.89 10.51
C LYS A 68 -18.94 -9.24 11.23
N VAL A 69 -18.71 -9.62 12.49
CA VAL A 69 -17.67 -9.01 13.32
C VAL A 69 -16.27 -9.51 12.96
N THR A 70 -16.12 -10.80 12.67
CA THR A 70 -14.78 -11.40 12.51
C THR A 70 -14.23 -11.34 11.09
N LEU A 71 -15.10 -11.18 10.08
CA LEU A 71 -14.74 -11.18 8.68
C LEU A 71 -15.17 -9.89 8.00
N TYR A 72 -16.47 -9.59 7.93
CA TYR A 72 -16.99 -8.46 7.15
C TYR A 72 -16.44 -7.11 7.62
N ASN A 73 -16.66 -6.76 8.88
CA ASN A 73 -16.17 -5.49 9.43
C ASN A 73 -14.65 -5.39 9.32
N VAL A 74 -13.93 -6.47 9.66
CA VAL A 74 -12.46 -6.49 9.57
C VAL A 74 -11.98 -6.27 8.14
N PHE A 75 -12.67 -6.86 7.16
CA PHE A 75 -12.33 -6.73 5.75
C PHE A 75 -12.62 -5.32 5.23
N VAL A 76 -13.80 -4.78 5.50
CA VAL A 76 -14.18 -3.42 5.10
C VAL A 76 -13.29 -2.38 5.78
N ASP A 77 -13.03 -2.52 7.08
CA ASP A 77 -12.12 -1.64 7.84
C ASP A 77 -10.71 -1.68 7.25
N HIS A 78 -10.23 -2.87 6.87
CA HIS A 78 -8.93 -3.00 6.22
C HIS A 78 -8.90 -2.33 4.84
N LEU A 79 -9.93 -2.53 4.02
CA LEU A 79 -10.02 -1.87 2.70
C LEU A 79 -10.06 -0.35 2.85
N LEU A 80 -10.86 0.17 3.78
CA LEU A 80 -10.96 1.60 4.06
C LEU A 80 -9.62 2.18 4.49
N MET A 81 -8.95 1.53 5.46
CA MET A 81 -7.62 1.94 5.93
C MET A 81 -6.61 1.98 4.77
N GLU A 82 -6.59 0.97 3.91
CA GLU A 82 -5.64 0.88 2.80
C GLU A 82 -5.92 1.95 1.72
N LEU A 83 -7.20 2.23 1.41
CA LEU A 83 -7.58 3.28 0.47
C LEU A 83 -7.23 4.67 1.04
N GLU A 84 -7.46 4.89 2.33
CA GLU A 84 -7.12 6.15 3.00
C GLU A 84 -5.61 6.38 3.06
N GLU A 85 -4.85 5.42 3.57
CA GLU A 85 -3.39 5.55 3.72
C GLU A 85 -2.67 5.65 2.38
N ARG A 86 -3.07 4.87 1.37
CA ARG A 86 -2.36 4.85 0.08
C ARG A 86 -2.75 5.95 -0.87
N LEU A 87 -4.00 6.43 -0.82
CA LEU A 87 -4.53 7.35 -1.84
C LEU A 87 -4.85 8.72 -1.25
N ILE A 88 -5.51 8.79 -0.10
CA ILE A 88 -5.92 10.07 0.50
C ILE A 88 -4.74 10.76 1.18
N VAL A 89 -3.98 10.06 2.03
CA VAL A 89 -2.79 10.64 2.67
C VAL A 89 -1.71 11.00 1.64
N ALA A 90 -1.66 10.27 0.52
CA ALA A 90 -0.76 10.55 -0.58
C ALA A 90 -1.28 11.61 -1.57
N GLU A 91 -2.51 12.15 -1.40
CA GLU A 91 -3.11 13.18 -2.26
C GLU A 91 -2.16 14.34 -2.59
N PRO A 92 -1.43 14.93 -1.63
CA PRO A 92 -0.44 15.98 -1.91
C PRO A 92 0.60 15.58 -2.94
N LYS A 93 1.09 14.33 -2.88
CA LYS A 93 2.13 13.81 -3.78
C LYS A 93 1.61 13.66 -5.20
N PHE A 94 0.30 13.40 -5.36
CA PHE A 94 -0.35 13.30 -6.67
C PHE A 94 -0.57 14.67 -7.34
N LYS A 95 -0.55 15.79 -6.59
CA LYS A 95 -0.61 17.13 -7.20
C LYS A 95 0.59 17.43 -8.11
N ALA A 96 1.73 16.77 -7.90
CA ALA A 96 2.89 16.88 -8.77
C ALA A 96 2.64 16.34 -10.19
N PHE A 97 1.56 15.58 -10.46
CA PHE A 97 1.15 15.24 -11.82
C PHE A 97 0.83 16.46 -12.69
N ASN A 98 0.54 17.62 -12.08
CA ASN A 98 0.34 18.87 -12.82
C ASN A 98 1.66 19.45 -13.38
N LEU A 99 2.84 18.92 -13.00
CA LEU A 99 4.11 19.20 -13.68
C LEU A 99 4.21 18.56 -15.07
N LEU A 100 3.29 17.66 -15.44
CA LEU A 100 3.28 17.07 -16.77
C LEU A 100 3.07 18.15 -17.84
N PRO A 101 3.76 18.10 -18.99
CA PRO A 101 3.72 19.15 -20.01
C PRO A 101 2.32 19.51 -20.50
N ARG A 102 1.40 18.54 -20.53
CA ARG A 102 -0.01 18.74 -20.90
C ARG A 102 -0.78 19.58 -19.89
N LYS A 103 -0.43 19.48 -18.60
CA LYS A 103 -1.11 20.12 -17.46
C LYS A 103 -0.30 21.26 -16.83
N VAL A 104 0.88 21.55 -17.36
CA VAL A 104 1.82 22.55 -16.80
C VAL A 104 1.22 23.97 -16.69
N ASN A 105 0.19 24.27 -17.48
CA ASN A 105 -0.52 25.55 -17.42
C ASN A 105 -1.57 25.61 -16.28
N GLU A 106 -1.97 24.46 -15.74
CA GLU A 106 -2.85 24.33 -14.57
C GLU A 106 -2.03 24.33 -13.26
N PHE A 107 -0.70 24.39 -13.35
CA PHE A 107 0.20 24.39 -12.20
C PHE A 107 0.27 25.78 -11.57
N ASP A 108 -0.59 26.01 -10.57
CA ASP A 108 -0.65 27.26 -9.80
C ASP A 108 0.28 27.27 -8.56
N GLU A 109 0.19 28.34 -7.77
CA GLU A 109 0.92 28.51 -6.51
C GLU A 109 0.57 27.47 -5.45
N GLU A 110 -0.69 27.02 -5.39
CA GLU A 110 -1.10 25.99 -4.44
C GLU A 110 -0.42 24.67 -4.78
N HIS A 111 -0.42 24.29 -6.06
CA HIS A 111 0.27 23.10 -6.55
C HIS A 111 1.78 23.19 -6.30
N PHE A 112 2.38 24.37 -6.48
CA PHE A 112 3.79 24.59 -6.17
C PHE A 112 4.10 24.32 -4.70
N ASN A 113 3.36 24.95 -3.78
CA ASN A 113 3.60 24.80 -2.34
C ASN A 113 3.45 23.34 -1.90
N VAL A 114 2.36 22.67 -2.33
CA VAL A 114 2.10 21.28 -1.96
C VAL A 114 3.14 20.33 -2.54
N THR A 115 3.58 20.56 -3.78
CA THR A 115 4.62 19.75 -4.42
C THR A 115 5.97 19.95 -3.73
N PHE A 116 6.32 21.19 -3.40
CA PHE A 116 7.56 21.49 -2.69
C PHE A 116 7.59 20.79 -1.33
N ASP A 117 6.52 20.92 -0.54
CA ASP A 117 6.45 20.31 0.80
C ASP A 117 6.50 18.77 0.73
N ALA A 118 5.88 18.18 -0.29
CA ALA A 118 5.84 16.73 -0.48
C ALA A 118 7.17 16.12 -0.94
N TYR A 119 7.99 16.88 -1.71
CA TYR A 119 9.23 16.39 -2.34
C TYR A 119 10.47 17.17 -1.91
N ASN A 120 10.41 17.92 -0.80
CA ASN A 120 11.52 18.74 -0.31
C ASN A 120 12.84 17.96 -0.20
N ALA A 121 12.77 16.68 0.21
CA ALA A 121 13.94 15.81 0.32
C ALA A 121 14.58 15.43 -1.04
N ASP A 122 13.83 15.51 -2.14
CA ASP A 122 14.26 15.12 -3.48
C ASP A 122 14.64 16.33 -4.36
N ILE A 123 14.34 17.55 -3.90
CA ILE A 123 14.62 18.81 -4.60
C ILE A 123 16.08 19.22 -4.38
N ILE A 124 16.73 19.69 -5.44
CA ILE A 124 18.11 20.17 -5.39
C ILE A 124 18.08 21.69 -5.28
N GLY A 125 18.52 22.20 -4.14
CA GLY A 125 18.56 23.65 -3.85
C GLY A 125 17.38 24.11 -3.01
N ASP A 126 17.20 25.43 -2.96
CA ASP A 126 16.18 26.05 -2.12
C ASP A 126 14.84 26.20 -2.86
N ARG A 127 13.81 26.64 -2.14
CA ARG A 127 12.47 26.88 -2.67
C ARG A 127 12.47 27.79 -3.90
N ASP A 128 13.31 28.82 -3.90
CA ASP A 128 13.42 29.78 -4.99
C ASP A 128 14.11 29.18 -6.22
N ASP A 129 15.09 28.30 -6.04
CA ASP A 129 15.74 27.57 -7.14
C ASP A 129 14.72 26.67 -7.84
N PHE A 130 13.94 25.93 -7.06
CA PHE A 130 12.87 25.08 -7.60
C PHE A 130 11.82 25.90 -8.34
N ARG A 131 11.42 27.06 -7.80
CA ARG A 131 10.49 27.99 -8.45
C ARG A 131 11.02 28.47 -9.81
N ALA A 132 12.27 28.89 -9.86
CA ALA A 132 12.90 29.33 -11.11
C ALA A 132 13.01 28.16 -12.13
N GLU A 133 13.28 26.95 -11.66
CA GLU A 133 13.28 25.75 -12.49
C GLU A 133 11.89 25.44 -13.08
N VAL A 134 10.84 25.47 -12.24
CA VAL A 134 9.44 25.26 -12.68
C VAL A 134 9.01 26.31 -13.70
N GLN A 135 9.36 27.59 -13.52
CA GLN A 135 9.05 28.64 -14.50
C GLN A 135 9.71 28.37 -15.86
N ARG A 136 11.00 27.98 -15.87
CA ARG A 136 11.70 27.58 -17.10
C ARG A 136 11.10 26.34 -17.73
N TRP A 137 10.63 25.40 -16.91
CA TRP A 137 9.96 24.19 -17.36
C TRP A 137 8.63 24.50 -18.06
N THR A 138 7.79 25.34 -17.44
CA THR A 138 6.52 25.81 -18.02
C THR A 138 6.74 26.52 -19.35
N LEU A 139 7.72 27.42 -19.41
CA LEU A 139 8.06 28.15 -20.63
C LEU A 139 8.49 27.21 -21.76
N ARG A 140 9.39 26.27 -21.46
CA ARG A 140 9.88 25.28 -22.43
C ARG A 140 8.73 24.50 -23.07
N TRP A 141 7.80 24.00 -22.26
CA TRP A 141 6.70 23.18 -22.78
C TRP A 141 5.62 24.02 -23.48
N ASN A 142 5.50 25.30 -23.15
CA ASN A 142 4.64 26.22 -23.92
C ASN A 142 5.23 26.59 -25.28
N MET A 143 6.55 26.53 -25.45
CA MET A 143 7.20 26.67 -26.76
C MET A 143 7.16 25.39 -27.60
N ALA A 144 6.92 24.23 -26.98
CA ALA A 144 6.92 22.94 -27.66
C ALA A 144 5.59 22.67 -28.39
N ALA A 145 5.67 22.24 -29.65
CA ALA A 145 4.49 21.88 -30.44
C ALA A 145 3.80 20.58 -29.94
N HIS A 146 4.59 19.62 -29.46
CA HIS A 146 4.08 18.35 -28.94
C HIS A 146 4.38 18.21 -27.44
N LYS A 147 3.33 18.05 -26.64
CA LYS A 147 3.40 17.89 -25.18
C LYS A 147 3.17 16.42 -24.81
N PRO A 148 4.14 15.73 -24.19
CA PRO A 148 3.94 14.35 -23.76
C PRO A 148 2.85 14.27 -22.69
N VAL A 149 2.10 13.17 -22.70
CA VAL A 149 0.95 12.93 -21.81
C VAL A 149 1.33 12.03 -20.63
N SER A 150 2.27 11.11 -20.83
CA SER A 150 2.70 10.16 -19.81
C SER A 150 3.95 10.65 -19.08
N VAL A 151 4.11 10.23 -17.82
CA VAL A 151 5.33 10.49 -17.03
C VAL A 151 6.55 9.85 -17.70
N CYS A 152 6.39 8.64 -18.25
CA CYS A 152 7.46 7.91 -18.94
C CYS A 152 7.98 8.67 -20.17
N ASP A 153 7.08 9.19 -21.02
CA ASP A 153 7.47 9.94 -22.21
C ASP A 153 8.05 11.31 -21.83
N THR A 154 7.51 11.93 -20.79
CA THR A 154 8.04 13.19 -20.25
C THR A 154 9.49 13.04 -19.81
N ILE A 155 9.82 11.96 -19.09
CA ILE A 155 11.19 11.67 -18.65
C ILE A 155 12.14 11.46 -19.83
N LYS A 156 11.72 10.71 -20.87
CA LYS A 156 12.54 10.50 -22.08
C LYS A 156 12.84 11.80 -22.82
N CYS A 157 11.89 12.72 -22.84
CA CYS A 157 12.05 14.02 -23.49
C CYS A 157 12.73 15.08 -22.59
N THR A 158 13.13 14.74 -21.36
CA THR A 158 13.67 15.70 -20.39
C THR A 158 15.17 15.57 -20.20
N ASN A 159 15.87 16.71 -20.23
CA ASN A 159 17.28 16.77 -19.91
C ASN A 159 17.47 16.96 -18.40
N ARG A 160 18.01 15.95 -17.72
CA ARG A 160 18.29 15.94 -16.28
C ARG A 160 19.21 17.08 -15.82
N HIS A 161 20.13 17.54 -16.66
CA HIS A 161 21.07 18.59 -16.29
C HIS A 161 20.43 19.99 -16.29
N LEU A 162 19.38 20.19 -17.09
CA LEU A 162 18.68 21.47 -17.18
C LEU A 162 17.53 21.58 -16.17
N TYR A 163 16.93 20.44 -15.81
CA TYR A 163 15.77 20.36 -14.93
C TYR A 163 15.95 19.25 -13.88
N PRO A 164 16.95 19.36 -12.98
CA PRO A 164 17.28 18.28 -12.04
C PRO A 164 16.18 18.04 -11.00
N SER A 165 15.59 19.09 -10.42
CA SER A 165 14.58 18.94 -9.37
C SER A 165 13.26 18.43 -9.95
N VAL A 166 12.82 18.97 -11.09
CA VAL A 166 11.62 18.48 -11.79
C VAL A 166 11.82 17.03 -12.24
N PHE A 167 13.01 16.66 -12.71
CA PHE A 167 13.32 15.27 -13.07
C PHE A 167 13.21 14.33 -11.86
N ASN A 168 13.76 14.70 -10.70
CA ASN A 168 13.64 13.88 -9.49
C ASN A 168 12.19 13.69 -9.07
N VAL A 169 11.38 14.76 -9.09
CA VAL A 169 9.94 14.67 -8.80
C VAL A 169 9.22 13.75 -9.79
N LEU A 170 9.51 13.85 -11.10
CA LEU A 170 8.94 12.96 -12.11
C LEU A 170 9.34 11.49 -11.91
N VAL A 171 10.58 11.23 -11.49
CA VAL A 171 11.04 9.88 -11.15
C VAL A 171 10.34 9.35 -9.90
N ALA A 172 10.19 10.18 -8.86
CA ALA A 172 9.43 9.82 -7.66
C ALA A 172 7.96 9.53 -8.00
N LEU A 173 7.35 10.25 -8.93
CA LEU A 173 6.00 9.96 -9.42
C LEU A 173 5.88 8.59 -10.09
N LEU A 174 6.94 8.08 -10.74
CA LEU A 174 6.94 6.72 -11.30
C LEU A 174 7.04 5.62 -10.24
N THR A 175 7.63 5.92 -9.07
CA THR A 175 7.79 4.93 -7.99
C THR A 175 6.55 4.83 -7.11
N ILE A 176 5.66 5.83 -7.13
CA ILE A 176 4.36 5.72 -6.49
C ILE A 176 3.59 4.58 -7.19
N PRO A 177 3.12 3.56 -6.45
CA PRO A 177 2.45 2.42 -7.04
C PRO A 177 1.16 2.86 -7.73
N VAL A 178 1.19 3.00 -9.07
CA VAL A 178 0.01 3.22 -9.91
C VAL A 178 -0.74 1.89 -10.15
N SER A 179 -0.08 0.75 -9.94
CA SER A 179 -0.67 -0.59 -10.12
C SER A 179 -0.26 -1.56 -9.00
N THR A 180 -1.20 -2.44 -8.63
CA THR A 180 -1.10 -3.44 -7.56
C THR A 180 -0.28 -4.68 -7.93
N ALA A 181 0.29 -4.74 -9.13
CA ALA A 181 0.92 -5.96 -9.68
C ALA A 181 2.10 -6.47 -8.85
N THR A 182 2.88 -5.59 -8.20
CA THR A 182 3.96 -6.00 -7.28
C THR A 182 3.43 -6.62 -5.98
N ALA A 183 2.23 -6.24 -5.54
CA ALA A 183 1.62 -6.80 -4.33
C ALA A 183 1.11 -8.24 -4.54
N GLU A 184 0.70 -8.61 -5.76
CA GLU A 184 0.20 -9.96 -6.07
C GLU A 184 1.22 -11.08 -5.77
N ARG A 185 2.50 -10.83 -6.05
CA ARG A 185 3.60 -11.76 -5.73
C ARG A 185 3.72 -11.99 -4.21
N SER A 186 3.64 -10.92 -3.43
CA SER A 186 3.69 -10.96 -1.97
C SER A 186 2.44 -11.62 -1.37
N PHE A 187 1.25 -11.38 -1.93
CA PHE A 187 0.02 -12.03 -1.49
C PHE A 187 0.00 -13.52 -1.80
N SER A 188 0.50 -13.95 -2.97
CA SER A 188 0.65 -15.37 -3.31
C SER A 188 1.64 -16.08 -2.38
N CYS A 189 2.76 -15.42 -2.07
CA CYS A 189 3.73 -15.88 -1.07
C CYS A 189 3.09 -16.05 0.32
N LEU A 190 2.38 -15.03 0.81
CA LEU A 190 1.68 -15.09 2.09
C LEU A 190 0.61 -16.17 2.15
N LYS A 191 -0.12 -16.41 1.05
CA LYS A 191 -1.11 -17.50 0.96
C LYS A 191 -0.45 -18.86 1.12
N ARG A 192 0.74 -19.07 0.55
CA ARG A 192 1.53 -20.31 0.72
C ARG A 192 2.11 -20.46 2.13
N LEU A 193 2.51 -19.35 2.76
CA LEU A 193 3.06 -19.37 4.12
C LEU A 193 1.98 -19.51 5.20
N LYS A 194 0.77 -18.98 4.96
CA LYS A 194 -0.41 -19.15 5.83
C LYS A 194 -0.96 -20.59 5.72
N THR A 195 -0.26 -21.53 6.33
CA THR A 195 -0.76 -22.90 6.55
C THR A 195 -1.45 -23.03 7.91
N TYR A 196 -2.05 -24.20 8.16
CA TYR A 196 -2.70 -24.58 9.43
C TYR A 196 -1.84 -24.32 10.69
N LEU A 197 -0.50 -24.31 10.57
CA LEU A 197 0.45 -24.01 11.64
C LEU A 197 0.42 -22.54 12.13
N ARG A 198 -0.41 -21.67 11.55
CA ARG A 198 -0.58 -20.29 12.03
C ARG A 198 -1.09 -20.21 13.47
N SER A 199 -1.75 -21.25 13.97
CA SER A 199 -2.23 -21.31 15.36
C SER A 199 -1.11 -21.15 16.41
N THR A 200 0.16 -21.42 16.04
CA THR A 200 1.33 -21.30 16.94
C THR A 200 2.37 -20.27 16.49
N MET A 201 2.16 -19.56 15.38
CA MET A 201 3.13 -18.64 14.79
C MET A 201 2.78 -17.17 15.05
N GLY A 202 3.72 -16.40 15.63
CA GLY A 202 3.57 -14.95 15.83
C GLY A 202 3.73 -14.13 14.53
N GLN A 203 3.14 -12.93 14.52
CA GLN A 203 3.13 -12.04 13.35
C GLN A 203 4.52 -11.66 12.84
N THR A 204 5.46 -11.38 13.76
CA THR A 204 6.86 -11.05 13.41
C THR A 204 7.54 -12.17 12.65
N ARG A 205 7.34 -13.43 13.06
CA ARG A 205 7.93 -14.59 12.38
C ARG A 205 7.35 -14.77 10.98
N LEU A 206 6.04 -14.57 10.81
CA LEU A 206 5.38 -14.65 9.52
C LEU A 206 5.90 -13.60 8.54
N GLN A 207 6.02 -12.35 8.99
CA GLN A 207 6.52 -11.25 8.17
C GLN A 207 7.96 -11.52 7.70
N ASN A 208 8.83 -11.97 8.61
CA ASN A 208 10.22 -12.29 8.27
C ASN A 208 10.33 -13.45 7.26
N LEU A 209 9.52 -14.50 7.40
CA LEU A 209 9.48 -15.62 6.45
C LEU A 209 8.95 -15.18 5.07
N ALA A 210 7.97 -14.28 5.03
CA ALA A 210 7.45 -13.73 3.79
C ALA A 210 8.51 -12.94 3.01
N VAL A 211 9.33 -12.15 3.71
CA VAL A 211 10.46 -11.43 3.11
C VAL A 211 11.48 -12.42 2.54
N LEU A 212 11.89 -13.43 3.33
CA LEU A 212 12.85 -14.45 2.88
C LEU A 212 12.36 -15.21 1.64
N HIS A 213 11.09 -15.60 1.60
CA HIS A 213 10.54 -16.33 0.46
C HIS A 213 10.42 -15.44 -0.79
N THR A 214 10.00 -14.18 -0.63
CA THR A 214 9.85 -13.22 -1.75
C THR A 214 11.20 -12.85 -2.37
N HIS A 215 12.25 -12.78 -1.54
CA HIS A 215 13.62 -12.45 -1.93
C HIS A 215 14.55 -13.68 -1.97
N SER A 216 14.00 -14.86 -2.24
CA SER A 216 14.75 -16.13 -2.28
C SER A 216 15.85 -16.21 -3.34
N ALA A 217 15.84 -15.30 -4.31
CA ALA A 217 16.89 -15.18 -5.34
C ALA A 217 18.10 -14.34 -4.89
N ILE A 218 18.04 -13.68 -3.73
CA ILE A 218 19.17 -12.97 -3.16
C ILE A 218 20.04 -14.00 -2.45
N ASP A 219 21.29 -14.12 -2.90
CA ASP A 219 22.26 -15.00 -2.24
C ASP A 219 22.58 -14.46 -0.85
N VAL A 220 22.54 -15.33 0.15
CA VAL A 220 22.75 -14.95 1.55
C VAL A 220 23.95 -15.69 2.08
N ASP A 221 24.97 -14.93 2.47
CA ASP A 221 26.19 -15.43 3.10
C ASP A 221 25.86 -16.11 4.44
N VAL A 222 25.93 -17.44 4.44
CA VAL A 222 25.55 -18.28 5.58
C VAL A 222 26.55 -18.11 6.72
N GLU A 223 27.85 -18.06 6.42
CA GLU A 223 28.91 -17.80 7.40
C GLU A 223 28.66 -16.49 8.16
N LYS A 224 28.35 -15.41 7.43
CA LYS A 224 28.04 -14.12 8.05
C LYS A 224 26.79 -14.17 8.94
N ILE A 225 25.77 -14.96 8.57
CA ILE A 225 24.59 -15.16 9.44
C ILE A 225 24.99 -15.91 10.71
N ILE A 226 25.84 -16.94 10.60
CA ILE A 226 26.33 -17.71 11.75
C ILE A 226 27.07 -16.79 12.72
N ASP A 227 27.95 -15.92 12.21
CA ASP A 227 28.70 -14.96 13.02
C ASP A 227 27.76 -13.95 13.71
N ILE A 228 26.82 -13.35 12.97
CA ILE A 228 25.81 -12.43 13.54
C ILE A 228 24.94 -13.13 14.60
N PHE A 229 24.62 -14.41 14.39
CA PHE A 229 23.83 -15.20 15.32
C PHE A 229 24.64 -15.56 16.58
N ALA A 230 25.92 -15.89 16.42
CA ALA A 230 26.85 -16.14 17.51
C ALA A 230 27.05 -14.89 18.38
N ASP A 231 27.20 -13.72 17.75
CA ASP A 231 27.39 -12.43 18.44
C ASP A 231 26.13 -11.95 19.19
N LYS A 232 24.93 -12.27 18.69
CA LYS A 232 23.65 -11.78 19.27
C LYS A 232 23.31 -12.35 20.65
N LYS A 233 24.02 -13.37 21.13
CA LYS A 233 23.92 -13.79 22.54
C LYS A 233 25.29 -14.19 23.06
N LYS A 234 25.68 -13.65 24.22
CA LYS A 234 26.66 -14.27 25.12
C LYS A 234 26.17 -15.65 25.54
N ARG A 235 26.31 -16.65 24.66
CA ARG A 235 26.17 -18.08 24.95
C ARG A 235 27.57 -18.65 25.10
N ASN A 236 28.35 -18.07 26.00
CA ASN A 236 29.50 -18.76 26.53
C ASN A 236 28.95 -19.90 27.37
N LEU A 237 28.87 -21.11 26.80
CA LEU A 237 28.90 -22.31 27.62
C LEU A 237 30.30 -22.31 28.24
N ASN A 238 30.40 -21.82 29.47
CA ASN A 238 31.60 -22.03 30.28
C ASN A 238 31.67 -23.54 30.52
N PHE A 239 32.45 -24.24 29.69
CA PHE A 239 32.88 -25.58 30.00
C PHE A 239 33.84 -25.48 31.17
N VAL A 240 33.31 -25.75 32.37
CA VAL A 240 34.13 -26.01 33.55
C VAL A 240 34.73 -27.40 33.34
N PHE A 241 36.01 -27.44 32.98
CA PHE A 241 36.82 -28.65 33.04
C PHE A 241 37.23 -28.92 34.50
#